data_AF-A0A285U557-F1
#
_entry.id   AF-A0A285U557-F1
#
_cell.length_a   1.000
_cell.length_b   1.000
_cell.length_c   1.000
_cell.angle_alpha   90.00
_cell.angle_beta   90.00
_cell.angle_gamma   90.00
#
_symmetry.space_group_name_H-M   'P 1'
#
loop_
_entity.id
_entity.type
_entity.pdbx_description
1 polymer ?
#
loop_
_entity_poly.entity_id
_entity_poly.type
_entity_poly.pdbx_seq_one_letter_code
_entity_poly.pdbx_strand_id
1 'polypeptide(L)'
;MSNHEYRIEVWDRDGGALLETCCRAKTDRLIRAAWPAAIEDYPGRFLICYNGAHVTDRAEVPLAPRSDTEPAPVGRISLFDLPEWYQLFAYCADCGRMEEVDRRSPKLEEMRLRPLADLAIRLKCGSCGSHGRSKFMVRKIPR
;
A
#
# COMPACT_ATOMS: atom_id res chain seq x y z
N MET A 1 35.44 2.65 15.44
CA MET A 1 34.10 2.09 15.66
C MET A 1 33.34 2.24 14.36
N SER A 2 33.07 1.13 13.67
CA SER A 2 32.30 1.12 12.42
C SER A 2 30.88 1.56 12.76
N ASN A 3 30.44 2.71 12.24
CA ASN A 3 29.10 3.21 12.51
C ASN A 3 28.12 2.38 11.70
N HIS A 4 27.48 1.40 12.34
CA HIS A 4 26.44 0.57 11.73
C HIS A 4 25.19 1.41 11.54
N GLU A 5 25.11 2.10 10.41
CA GLU A 5 23.92 2.82 9.99
C GLU A 5 23.16 1.97 8.99
N TYR A 6 22.02 1.43 9.43
CA TYR A 6 21.11 0.68 8.59
C TYR A 6 20.15 1.63 7.90
N ARG A 7 19.81 1.34 6.65
CA ARG A 7 18.79 2.10 5.92
C ARG A 7 18.07 1.25 4.88
N ILE A 8 16.81 1.58 4.62
CA ILE A 8 16.02 1.03 3.52
C ILE A 8 15.87 2.14 2.48
N GLU A 9 16.33 1.85 1.27
CA GLU A 9 16.20 2.72 0.12
C GLU A 9 15.14 2.19 -0.83
N VAL A 10 14.34 3.10 -1.39
CA VAL A 10 13.28 2.83 -2.36
C VAL A 10 13.73 3.33 -3.73
N TRP A 11 13.76 2.44 -4.69
CA TRP A 11 14.20 2.67 -6.06
C TRP A 11 13.03 2.45 -7.03
N ASP A 12 13.07 3.10 -8.19
CA ASP A 12 12.06 2.89 -9.24
C ASP A 12 12.10 1.47 -9.83
N ARG A 13 13.30 0.90 -9.99
CA ARG A 13 13.60 -0.47 -10.44
C ARG A 13 15.02 -0.85 -10.02
N ASP A 14 15.41 -2.10 -10.24
CA ASP A 14 16.80 -2.53 -9.97
C ASP A 14 17.80 -1.73 -10.82
N GLY A 15 18.80 -1.15 -10.16
CA GLY A 15 19.80 -0.27 -10.77
C GLY A 15 19.26 1.05 -11.35
N GLY A 16 18.03 1.44 -11.03
CA GLY A 16 17.40 2.65 -11.54
C GLY A 16 17.70 3.91 -10.70
N ALA A 17 16.73 4.80 -10.56
CA ALA A 17 16.84 6.02 -9.76
C ALA A 17 16.37 5.79 -8.32
N LEU A 18 17.16 6.29 -7.37
CA LEU A 18 16.75 6.37 -5.96
C LEU A 18 15.60 7.38 -5.85
N LEU A 19 14.47 6.92 -5.30
CA LEU A 19 13.30 7.75 -5.06
C LEU A 19 13.38 8.38 -3.66
N GLU A 20 13.63 7.55 -2.65
CA GLU A 20 13.76 8.00 -1.27
C GLU A 20 14.48 7.00 -0.35
N THR A 21 14.81 7.45 0.86
CA THR A 21 15.22 6.59 1.97
C THR A 21 14.10 6.57 3.00
N CYS A 22 13.29 5.51 3.02
CA CYS A 22 12.08 5.45 3.83
C CYS A 22 12.34 5.10 5.30
N CYS A 23 13.50 4.51 5.63
CA CYS A 23 13.85 4.17 7.01
C CYS A 23 15.36 4.26 7.25
N ARG A 24 15.76 4.70 8.46
CA ARG A 24 17.13 4.62 8.98
C ARG A 24 17.10 4.08 10.41
N ALA A 25 18.06 3.23 10.76
CA ALA A 25 18.17 2.66 12.10
C ALA A 25 19.64 2.44 12.49
N LYS A 26 19.91 2.42 13.80
CA LYS A 26 21.24 2.12 14.35
C LYS A 26 21.44 0.64 14.67
N THR A 27 20.39 -0.16 14.57
CA THR A 27 20.42 -1.58 14.94
C THR A 27 19.73 -2.43 13.89
N ASP A 28 20.27 -3.63 13.68
CA ASP A 28 19.74 -4.63 12.75
C ASP A 28 18.28 -5.00 13.11
N ARG A 29 17.98 -5.11 14.41
CA ARG A 29 16.63 -5.45 14.89
C ARG A 29 15.57 -4.46 14.43
N LEU A 30 15.86 -3.16 14.47
CA LEU A 30 14.90 -2.13 14.06
C LEU A 30 14.71 -2.12 12.54
N ILE A 31 15.79 -2.25 11.76
CA ILE A 31 15.67 -2.25 10.30
C ILE A 31 14.95 -3.49 9.79
N ARG A 32 15.23 -4.67 10.37
CA ARG A 32 14.54 -5.91 10.02
C ARG A 32 13.06 -5.88 10.36
N ALA A 33 12.67 -5.19 11.42
CA ALA A 33 11.27 -4.99 11.75
C ALA A 33 10.57 -4.04 10.76
N ALA A 34 11.29 -3.05 10.21
CA ALA A 34 10.75 -2.12 9.22
C ALA A 34 10.65 -2.73 7.81
N TRP A 35 11.47 -3.73 7.49
CA TRP A 35 11.55 -4.31 6.14
C TRP A 35 10.21 -4.84 5.59
N PRO A 36 9.42 -5.65 6.33
CA PRO A 36 8.11 -6.10 5.85
C PRO A 36 7.14 -4.93 5.59
N ALA A 37 7.12 -3.93 6.46
CA ALA A 37 6.27 -2.75 6.27
C ALA A 37 6.68 -1.95 5.02
N ALA A 38 7.98 -1.82 4.76
CA ALA A 38 8.46 -1.20 3.53
C ALA A 38 8.01 -1.98 2.28
N ILE A 39 8.08 -3.31 2.29
CA ILE A 39 7.56 -4.13 1.19
C ILE A 39 6.06 -3.87 0.99
N GLU A 40 5.27 -3.74 2.05
CA GLU A 40 3.83 -3.46 1.94
C GLU A 40 3.49 -2.07 1.43
N ASP A 41 4.32 -1.08 1.76
CA ASP A 41 4.04 0.34 1.47
C ASP A 41 4.59 0.79 0.10
N TYR A 42 5.50 0.01 -0.50
CA TYR A 42 6.14 0.33 -1.78
C TYR A 42 5.91 -0.71 -2.90
N PRO A 43 4.65 -1.03 -3.24
CA PRO A 43 4.34 -1.95 -4.33
C PRO A 43 4.85 -1.43 -5.68
N GLY A 44 5.36 -2.35 -6.50
CA GLY A 44 5.96 -2.04 -7.81
C GLY A 44 7.30 -1.30 -7.74
N ARG A 45 7.94 -1.25 -6.57
CA ARG A 45 9.25 -0.62 -6.38
C ARG A 45 10.32 -1.65 -6.10
N PHE A 46 11.57 -1.21 -6.21
CA PHE A 46 12.71 -2.00 -5.82
C PHE A 46 13.26 -1.48 -4.50
N LEU A 47 13.34 -2.34 -3.50
CA LEU A 47 13.84 -2.00 -2.17
C LEU A 47 15.23 -2.59 -1.96
N ILE A 48 16.11 -1.82 -1.34
CA ILE A 48 17.44 -2.27 -0.94
C ILE A 48 17.67 -1.91 0.53
N CYS A 49 18.01 -2.90 1.35
CA CYS A 49 18.44 -2.68 2.72
C CYS A 49 19.97 -2.64 2.78
N TYR A 50 20.51 -1.66 3.51
CA TYR A 50 21.95 -1.49 3.70
C TYR A 50 22.34 -1.53 5.18
N ASN A 51 23.60 -1.90 5.44
CA ASN A 51 24.35 -1.66 6.67
C ASN A 51 25.66 -0.94 6.29
N GLY A 52 25.70 0.38 6.47
CA GLY A 52 26.75 1.21 5.90
C GLY A 52 26.79 1.10 4.37
N ALA A 53 27.90 0.64 3.81
CA ALA A 53 28.04 0.42 2.37
C ALA A 53 27.59 -0.97 1.90
N HIS A 54 27.31 -1.89 2.83
CA HIS A 54 26.97 -3.27 2.49
C HIS A 54 25.47 -3.43 2.26
N VAL A 55 25.08 -4.07 1.16
CA VAL A 55 23.70 -4.50 0.94
C VAL A 55 23.43 -5.75 1.78
N THR A 56 22.36 -5.74 2.58
CA THR A 56 21.93 -6.91 3.35
C THR A 56 20.77 -7.64 2.68
N ASP A 57 19.83 -6.91 2.07
CA ASP A 57 18.63 -7.47 1.46
C ASP A 57 18.21 -6.66 0.22
N ARG A 58 17.53 -7.32 -0.71
CA ARG A 58 16.93 -6.72 -1.91
C ARG A 58 15.58 -7.35 -2.18
N ALA A 59 14.62 -6.56 -2.64
CA ALA A 59 13.33 -7.07 -3.07
C ALA A 59 12.76 -6.22 -4.21
N GLU A 60 12.36 -6.88 -5.30
CA GLU A 60 11.36 -6.31 -6.21
C GLU A 60 9.99 -6.56 -5.59
N VAL A 61 9.28 -5.50 -5.26
CA VAL A 61 7.97 -5.58 -4.62
C VAL A 61 6.92 -5.72 -5.72
N PRO A 62 6.14 -6.82 -5.75
CA PRO A 62 5.07 -6.96 -6.72
C PRO A 62 4.06 -5.82 -6.58
N LEU A 63 3.44 -5.42 -7.69
CA LEU A 63 2.28 -4.52 -7.65
C LEU A 63 1.04 -5.16 -6.99
N ALA A 64 1.12 -6.42 -6.55
CA ALA A 64 -0.02 -7.16 -6.04
C ALA A 64 -0.63 -6.52 -4.78
N PRO A 65 -1.97 -6.61 -4.61
CA PRO A 65 -2.62 -6.21 -3.36
C PRO A 65 -2.06 -7.00 -2.16
N ARG A 66 -2.17 -6.44 -0.95
CA ARG A 66 -1.78 -7.13 0.29
C ARG A 66 -2.50 -8.49 0.39
N SER A 67 -1.78 -9.52 0.83
CA SER A 67 -2.28 -10.90 0.84
C SER A 67 -3.48 -11.13 1.75
N ASP A 68 -3.70 -10.25 2.73
CA ASP A 68 -4.84 -10.25 3.65
C ASP A 68 -6.04 -9.44 3.14
N THR A 69 -5.95 -8.89 1.92
CA THR A 69 -7.02 -8.12 1.28
C THR A 69 -7.60 -8.87 0.09
N GLU A 70 -8.92 -8.79 -0.05
CA GLU A 70 -9.65 -9.40 -1.15
C GLU A 70 -10.41 -8.32 -1.92
N PRO A 71 -10.67 -8.48 -3.22
CA PRO A 71 -11.53 -7.56 -3.96
C PRO A 71 -12.89 -7.44 -3.26
N ALA A 72 -13.38 -6.20 -3.09
CA ALA A 72 -14.73 -6.00 -2.58
C ALA A 72 -15.73 -6.78 -3.47
N PRO A 73 -16.71 -7.52 -2.90
CA PRO A 73 -17.66 -8.32 -3.65
C PRO A 73 -18.24 -7.55 -4.84
N VAL A 74 -17.85 -7.93 -6.05
CA VAL A 74 -18.18 -7.14 -7.24
C VAL A 74 -19.65 -7.35 -7.60
N GLY A 75 -20.40 -6.25 -7.74
CA GLY A 75 -21.61 -6.24 -8.56
C GLY A 75 -22.88 -5.68 -7.92
N ARG A 76 -23.03 -5.60 -6.58
CA ARG A 76 -24.24 -5.03 -5.94
C ARG A 76 -24.07 -4.42 -4.55
N ILE A 77 -22.95 -4.62 -3.88
CA ILE A 77 -22.82 -4.09 -2.51
C ILE A 77 -22.47 -2.61 -2.54
N SER A 78 -23.14 -1.85 -1.69
CA SER A 78 -22.83 -0.46 -1.39
C SER A 78 -21.96 -0.35 -0.14
N LEU A 79 -21.51 0.86 0.19
CA LEU A 79 -20.85 1.10 1.49
C LEU A 79 -21.78 0.79 2.66
N PHE A 80 -23.09 0.94 2.48
CA PHE A 80 -24.08 0.62 3.49
C PHE A 80 -24.17 -0.90 3.76
N ASP A 81 -24.08 -1.71 2.71
CA ASP A 81 -24.21 -3.17 2.81
C ASP A 81 -22.96 -3.85 3.38
N LEU A 82 -21.80 -3.19 3.29
CA LEU A 82 -20.54 -3.73 3.78
C LEU A 82 -20.53 -3.70 5.32
N PRO A 83 -20.42 -4.84 6.03
CA PRO A 83 -20.40 -4.82 7.49
C PRO A 83 -19.21 -4.03 8.07
N GLU A 84 -19.35 -3.53 9.31
CA GLU A 84 -18.28 -2.76 9.99
C GLU A 84 -17.07 -3.62 10.37
N TRP A 85 -17.21 -4.94 10.47
CA TRP A 85 -16.09 -5.86 10.67
C TRP A 85 -15.23 -6.05 9.41
N TYR A 86 -15.54 -5.34 8.33
CA TYR A 86 -14.67 -5.20 7.17
C TYR A 86 -14.11 -3.78 7.07
N GLN A 87 -12.78 -3.72 6.97
CA GLN A 87 -12.05 -2.51 6.64
C GLN A 87 -11.99 -2.38 5.11
N LEU A 88 -12.20 -1.16 4.61
CA LEU A 88 -12.26 -0.85 3.19
C LEU A 88 -10.98 -0.14 2.76
N PHE A 89 -10.44 -0.55 1.61
CA PHE A 89 -9.24 0.02 1.02
C PHE A 89 -9.49 0.39 -0.43
N ALA A 90 -8.76 1.39 -0.93
CA ALA A 90 -8.63 1.71 -2.33
C ALA A 90 -7.25 1.26 -2.81
N TYR A 91 -7.22 0.40 -3.83
CA TYR A 91 -6.01 -0.13 -4.46
C TYR A 91 -5.87 0.42 -5.88
N CYS A 92 -4.75 1.06 -6.20
CA CYS A 92 -4.46 1.54 -7.55
C CYS A 92 -3.79 0.43 -8.38
N ALA A 93 -4.41 0.02 -9.49
CA ALA A 93 -3.84 -1.01 -10.35
C ALA A 93 -2.55 -0.59 -11.09
N ASP A 94 -2.22 0.70 -11.12
CA ASP A 94 -1.09 1.23 -11.89
C ASP A 94 0.19 1.36 -11.07
N CYS A 95 0.07 1.89 -9.85
CA CYS A 95 1.21 2.08 -8.96
C CYS A 95 1.14 1.19 -7.70
N GLY A 96 0.13 0.33 -7.60
CA GLY A 96 -0.03 -0.63 -6.51
C GLY A 96 -0.45 0.00 -5.19
N ARG A 97 -0.44 1.34 -5.07
CA ARG A 97 -0.75 2.04 -3.82
C ARG A 97 -2.09 1.58 -3.27
N MET A 98 -2.06 1.19 -2.00
CA MET A 98 -3.22 0.81 -1.22
C MET A 98 -3.38 1.78 -0.07
N GLU A 99 -4.59 2.29 0.11
CA GLU A 99 -4.90 3.25 1.18
C GLU A 99 -6.23 2.89 1.82
N GLU A 100 -6.30 3.02 3.14
CA GLU A 100 -7.55 2.83 3.87
C GLU A 100 -8.54 3.93 3.49
N VAL A 101 -9.78 3.54 3.24
CA VAL A 101 -10.85 4.45 2.89
C VAL A 101 -11.67 4.74 4.14
N ASP A 102 -11.66 6.00 4.57
CA ASP A 102 -12.53 6.46 5.65
C ASP A 102 -14.00 6.45 5.18
N ARG A 103 -14.70 5.41 5.63
CA ARG A 103 -16.12 5.18 5.34
C ARG A 103 -17.03 6.28 5.90
N ARG A 104 -16.55 7.02 6.92
CA ARG A 104 -17.29 8.12 7.58
C ARG A 104 -17.00 9.48 6.95
N SER A 105 -16.19 9.52 5.90
CA SER A 105 -15.94 10.78 5.19
C SER A 105 -17.26 11.32 4.60
N PRO A 106 -17.57 12.63 4.72
CA PRO A 106 -18.85 13.18 4.28
C PRO A 106 -19.18 12.87 2.81
N LYS A 107 -18.17 12.91 1.94
CA LYS A 107 -18.31 12.59 0.51
C LYS A 107 -18.73 11.14 0.26
N LEU A 108 -18.24 10.18 1.05
CA LEU A 108 -18.63 8.78 0.90
C LEU A 108 -19.96 8.48 1.58
N GLU A 109 -20.28 9.17 2.68
CA GLU A 109 -21.57 9.03 3.36
C GLU A 109 -22.73 9.46 2.45
N GLU A 110 -22.58 10.57 1.71
CA GLU A 110 -23.55 11.01 0.67
C GLU A 110 -23.76 9.96 -0.43
N MET A 111 -22.75 9.13 -0.69
CA MET A 111 -22.77 8.11 -1.74
C MET A 111 -22.92 6.69 -1.18
N ARG A 112 -23.27 6.54 0.11
CA ARG A 112 -23.19 5.25 0.80
C ARG A 112 -24.08 4.15 0.23
N LEU A 113 -25.14 4.51 -0.46
CA LEU A 113 -26.08 3.60 -1.14
C LEU A 113 -25.68 3.27 -2.58
N ARG A 114 -24.65 3.94 -3.12
CA ARG A 114 -24.15 3.64 -4.46
C ARG A 114 -23.34 2.34 -4.43
N PRO A 115 -23.44 1.48 -5.45
CA PRO A 115 -22.58 0.32 -5.58
C PRO A 115 -21.10 0.72 -5.54
N LEU A 116 -20.28 -0.06 -4.85
CA LEU A 116 -18.83 0.15 -4.79
C LEU A 116 -18.19 0.17 -6.19
N ALA A 117 -18.74 -0.61 -7.14
CA ALA A 117 -18.27 -0.63 -8.52
C ALA A 117 -18.42 0.74 -9.21
N ASP A 118 -19.53 1.44 -8.99
CA ASP A 118 -19.77 2.77 -9.56
C ASP A 118 -18.85 3.82 -8.94
N LEU A 119 -18.56 3.66 -7.65
CA LEU A 119 -17.62 4.52 -6.93
C LEU A 119 -16.18 4.29 -7.41
N ALA A 120 -15.79 3.04 -7.70
CA ALA A 120 -14.43 2.68 -8.12
C ALA A 120 -14.02 3.40 -9.42
N ILE A 121 -14.96 3.56 -10.38
CA ILE A 121 -14.73 4.26 -11.65
C ILE A 121 -14.38 5.74 -11.44
N ARG A 122 -14.79 6.33 -10.32
CA ARG A 122 -14.56 7.73 -9.96
C ARG A 122 -13.32 7.94 -9.10
N LEU A 123 -12.68 6.85 -8.67
CA LEU A 123 -11.48 6.96 -7.85
C LEU A 123 -10.32 7.52 -8.67
N LYS A 124 -9.62 8.46 -8.05
CA LYS A 124 -8.34 9.00 -8.53
C LYS A 124 -7.25 8.61 -7.54
N CYS A 125 -6.17 8.02 -8.03
CA CYS A 125 -5.00 7.76 -7.19
C CYS A 125 -4.34 9.09 -6.80
N GLY A 126 -4.20 9.35 -5.50
CA GLY A 126 -3.50 10.53 -4.99
C GLY A 126 -1.99 10.53 -5.25
N SER A 127 -1.41 9.36 -5.58
CA SER A 127 0.02 9.21 -5.83
C SER A 127 0.40 9.33 -7.30
N CYS A 128 -0.15 8.48 -8.18
CA CYS A 128 0.19 8.50 -9.61
C CYS A 128 -0.79 9.30 -10.47
N GLY A 129 -1.91 9.75 -9.89
CA GLY A 129 -2.92 10.55 -10.59
C GLY A 129 -3.86 9.77 -11.50
N SER A 130 -3.72 8.44 -11.61
CA SER A 130 -4.59 7.63 -12.46
C SER A 130 -6.05 7.67 -12.03
N HIS A 131 -6.96 7.59 -12.99
CA HIS A 131 -8.39 7.74 -12.75
C HIS A 131 -9.15 6.51 -13.27
N GLY A 132 -10.09 6.00 -12.48
CA GLY A 132 -10.96 4.87 -12.84
C GLY A 132 -10.26 3.50 -12.93
N ARG A 133 -8.97 3.42 -12.59
CA ARG A 133 -8.20 2.16 -12.53
C ARG A 133 -7.97 1.65 -11.11
N SER A 134 -8.51 2.35 -10.11
CA SER A 134 -8.48 1.88 -8.73
C SER A 134 -9.64 0.94 -8.44
N LYS A 135 -9.42 -0.01 -7.54
CA LYS A 135 -10.40 -1.01 -7.09
C LYS A 135 -10.61 -0.85 -5.60
N PHE A 136 -11.82 -1.17 -5.13
CA PHE A 136 -12.04 -1.36 -3.71
C PHE A 136 -11.60 -2.75 -3.28
N MET A 137 -10.85 -2.81 -2.19
CA MET A 137 -10.43 -4.04 -1.53
C MET A 137 -11.00 -4.05 -0.12
N VAL A 138 -11.26 -5.21 0.43
CA VAL A 138 -11.76 -5.39 1.80
C VAL A 138 -10.84 -6.31 2.58
N ARG A 139 -10.72 -6.05 3.87
CA ARG A 139 -10.04 -6.93 4.82
C ARG A 139 -10.95 -7.17 6.00
N LYS A 140 -11.01 -8.40 6.47
CA LYS A 140 -11.73 -8.73 7.70
C LYS A 140 -10.89 -8.31 8.91
N ILE A 141 -11.47 -7.52 9.81
CA ILE A 141 -10.79 -7.09 11.03
C ILE A 141 -10.70 -8.31 11.98
N PRO A 142 -9.52 -8.60 12.57
CA PRO A 142 -9.39 -9.64 13.59
C PRO A 142 -10.32 -9.35 14.77
N ARG A 143 -11.06 -10.35 15.22
CA ARG A 143 -11.94 -10.26 16.40
C ARG A 143 -11.17 -10.52 17.69
#